data_AF-A0A2A5DTH7-F1
#
_entry.id   AF-A0A2A5DTH7-F1
#
_cell.length_a   1.000
_cell.length_b   1.000
_cell.length_c   1.000
_cell.angle_alpha   90.00
_cell.angle_beta   90.00
_cell.angle_gamma   90.00
#
_symmetry.space_group_name_H-M   'P 1'
#
loop_
_entity.id
_entity.type
_entity.pdbx_description
1 polymer ?
#
loop_
_entity_poly.entity_id
_entity_poly.type
_entity_poly.pdbx_seq_one_letter_code
_entity_poly.pdbx_strand_id
1 'polypeptide(L)'
;MARKKPEPVKVVDMDQAAKALAKTIADGDIVDFNTLFLSWSPARSTSPETLESDKFDFVRPTAEEESSEQFRAALDAVKQSDTWSHVKQEFAANRPAQLPSDLLLMLADNAVREQKYTAAAQAYELLRIRRKMMTEFLDQADALLAQGNIPGAVRGYRIGVGLEYDYAAFPDPLPAVPRFQVEAMAIHAQLPQKHEDCISLQDDTHFADLALHYLLDNDDAASRLTAQPVEVRQSFLQELIQQLDPEWDTFANQYKAACSKVQEYGDRLKEQSGTLSEEIEEQQGPDPREIMAALLGREIVDGEWWQYLRELAYEHPAGILFITRQKTGDHEIIMPVLRAEATLPDMLGIVPENVSV
;
A
#
# COMPACT_ATOMS: atom_id res chain seq x y z
N MET A 1 -47.35 -3.23 -38.43
CA MET A 1 -46.41 -2.98 -37.33
C MET A 1 -46.99 -3.59 -36.06
N ALA A 2 -46.43 -4.68 -35.55
CA ALA A 2 -46.89 -5.30 -34.30
C ALA A 2 -46.54 -4.36 -33.13
N ARG A 3 -47.53 -3.96 -32.33
CA ARG A 3 -47.32 -3.24 -31.08
C ARG A 3 -46.52 -4.16 -30.15
N LYS A 4 -45.27 -3.80 -29.86
CA LYS A 4 -44.45 -4.46 -28.84
C LYS A 4 -45.26 -4.42 -27.53
N LYS A 5 -45.57 -5.59 -26.95
CA LYS A 5 -46.22 -5.65 -25.64
C LYS A 5 -45.36 -4.87 -24.64
N PRO A 6 -45.94 -4.01 -23.78
CA PRO A 6 -45.17 -3.32 -22.77
C PRO A 6 -44.50 -4.38 -21.88
N GLU A 7 -43.17 -4.31 -21.80
CA GLU A 7 -42.40 -5.13 -20.87
C GLU A 7 -42.87 -4.79 -19.44
N PRO A 8 -42.99 -5.79 -18.55
CA PRO A 8 -43.44 -5.55 -17.18
C PRO A 8 -42.50 -4.55 -16.50
N VAL A 9 -43.07 -3.50 -15.92
CA VAL A 9 -42.33 -2.50 -15.16
C VAL A 9 -41.82 -3.17 -13.89
N LYS A 10 -40.51 -3.32 -13.78
CA LYS A 10 -39.85 -3.82 -12.57
C LYS A 10 -40.16 -2.89 -11.40
N VAL A 11 -40.64 -3.46 -10.31
CA VAL A 11 -40.79 -2.76 -9.03
C VAL A 11 -39.49 -2.97 -8.25
N VAL A 12 -38.80 -1.89 -7.92
CA VAL A 12 -37.57 -1.93 -7.10
C VAL A 12 -37.97 -1.92 -5.62
N ASP A 13 -37.42 -2.84 -4.83
CA ASP A 13 -37.51 -2.76 -3.38
C ASP A 13 -36.61 -1.63 -2.88
N MET A 14 -37.27 -0.54 -2.48
CA MET A 14 -36.60 0.68 -2.07
C MET A 14 -35.96 0.57 -0.68
N ASP A 15 -36.41 -0.36 0.19
CA ASP A 15 -35.73 -0.61 1.46
C ASP A 15 -34.42 -1.37 1.22
N GLN A 16 -34.43 -2.37 0.33
CA GLN A 16 -33.20 -3.06 -0.09
C GLN A 16 -32.21 -2.12 -0.77
N ALA A 17 -32.68 -1.20 -1.61
CA ALA A 17 -31.81 -0.18 -2.21
C ALA A 17 -31.18 0.75 -1.16
N ALA A 18 -31.93 1.13 -0.11
CA ALA A 18 -31.40 1.92 0.99
C ALA A 18 -30.33 1.16 1.79
N LYS A 19 -30.57 -0.13 2.07
CA LYS A 19 -29.60 -1.02 2.73
C LYS A 19 -28.34 -1.20 1.90
N ALA A 20 -28.48 -1.39 0.59
CA ALA A 20 -27.34 -1.52 -0.32
C ALA A 20 -26.48 -0.26 -0.32
N LEU A 21 -27.10 0.93 -0.42
CA LEU A 21 -26.38 2.20 -0.30
C LEU A 21 -25.67 2.32 1.07
N ALA A 22 -26.37 2.02 2.16
CA ALA A 22 -25.80 2.07 3.50
C ALA A 22 -24.58 1.17 3.64
N LYS A 23 -24.61 -0.04 3.06
CA LYS A 23 -23.47 -0.97 3.06
C LYS A 23 -22.26 -0.35 2.36
N THR A 24 -22.44 0.13 1.12
CA THR A 24 -21.33 0.74 0.35
C THR A 24 -20.71 1.95 1.04
N ILE A 25 -21.53 2.75 1.73
CA ILE A 25 -21.05 3.89 2.53
C ILE A 25 -20.31 3.41 3.78
N ALA A 26 -20.85 2.44 4.51
CA ALA A 26 -20.24 1.87 5.71
C ALA A 26 -18.87 1.25 5.40
N ASP A 27 -18.77 0.53 4.28
CA ASP A 27 -17.55 -0.12 3.83
C ASP A 27 -16.53 0.86 3.23
N GLY A 28 -16.93 2.12 2.97
CA GLY A 28 -16.09 3.08 2.27
C GLY A 28 -15.81 2.70 0.81
N ASP A 29 -16.71 1.97 0.14
CA ASP A 29 -16.51 1.48 -1.22
C ASP A 29 -17.18 2.37 -2.26
N ILE A 30 -16.39 3.27 -2.86
CA ILE A 30 -16.86 4.21 -3.88
C ILE A 30 -17.22 3.53 -5.21
N VAL A 31 -16.61 2.37 -5.52
CA VAL A 31 -16.88 1.65 -6.77
C VAL A 31 -18.27 1.02 -6.70
N ASP A 32 -18.57 0.37 -5.58
CA ASP A 32 -19.87 -0.24 -5.33
C ASP A 32 -20.96 0.81 -5.15
N PHE A 33 -20.64 1.91 -4.46
CA PHE A 33 -21.55 3.06 -4.34
C PHE A 33 -21.93 3.61 -5.72
N ASN A 34 -20.95 3.85 -6.60
CA ASN A 34 -21.20 4.32 -7.96
C ASN A 34 -21.99 3.30 -8.79
N THR A 35 -21.74 2.00 -8.60
CA THR A 35 -22.45 0.92 -9.28
C THR A 35 -23.96 1.00 -9.05
N LEU A 36 -24.39 1.37 -7.85
CA LEU A 36 -25.81 1.57 -7.53
C LEU A 36 -26.46 2.74 -8.30
N PHE A 37 -25.68 3.66 -8.86
CA PHE A 37 -26.17 4.80 -9.65
C PHE A 37 -25.99 4.64 -11.17
N LEU A 38 -25.30 3.60 -11.65
CA LEU A 38 -25.14 3.35 -13.09
C LEU A 38 -26.48 3.05 -13.79
N SER A 39 -26.54 3.24 -15.11
CA SER A 39 -27.76 3.06 -15.90
C SER A 39 -28.33 1.64 -15.85
N TRP A 40 -27.45 0.64 -15.68
CA TRP A 40 -27.79 -0.78 -15.53
C TRP A 40 -27.95 -1.22 -14.06
N SER A 41 -27.87 -0.29 -13.10
CA SER A 41 -27.99 -0.60 -11.68
C SER A 41 -29.28 -1.37 -11.34
N PRO A 42 -29.21 -2.38 -10.44
CA PRO A 42 -30.39 -3.09 -9.94
C PRO A 42 -31.29 -2.19 -9.08
N ALA A 43 -30.84 -1.01 -8.66
CA ALA A 43 -31.67 -0.02 -7.96
C ALA A 43 -32.56 0.82 -8.92
N ARG A 44 -32.39 0.67 -10.25
CA ARG A 44 -33.21 1.36 -11.25
C ARG A 44 -34.34 0.46 -11.76
N SER A 45 -35.52 1.06 -11.97
CA SER A 45 -36.68 0.36 -12.53
C SER A 45 -36.55 0.06 -14.03
N THR A 46 -35.67 0.79 -14.72
CA THR A 46 -35.38 0.60 -16.16
C THR A 46 -34.35 -0.49 -16.44
N SER A 47 -33.65 -0.97 -15.41
CA SER A 47 -32.67 -2.05 -15.55
C SER A 47 -33.35 -3.43 -15.41
N PRO A 48 -32.93 -4.43 -16.20
CA PRO A 48 -33.38 -5.81 -16.01
C PRO A 48 -32.77 -6.49 -14.77
N GLU A 49 -31.71 -5.93 -14.18
CA GLU A 49 -30.98 -6.48 -13.04
C GLU A 49 -31.77 -6.36 -11.73
N THR A 50 -31.59 -7.26 -10.76
CA THR A 50 -32.28 -7.20 -9.44
C THR A 50 -31.28 -7.31 -8.29
N LEU A 51 -31.52 -6.63 -7.17
CA LEU A 51 -30.57 -6.61 -6.04
C LEU A 51 -30.43 -7.99 -5.39
N GLU A 52 -31.43 -8.85 -5.54
CA GLU A 52 -31.49 -10.17 -4.94
C GLU A 52 -30.65 -11.22 -5.67
N SER A 53 -30.16 -10.91 -6.88
CA SER A 53 -29.36 -11.85 -7.65
C SER A 53 -27.94 -11.98 -7.11
N ASP A 54 -27.35 -13.16 -7.23
CA ASP A 54 -25.98 -13.49 -6.77
C ASP A 54 -24.92 -12.51 -7.29
N LYS A 55 -25.16 -11.88 -8.45
CA LYS A 55 -24.29 -10.86 -9.04
C LYS A 55 -24.09 -9.65 -8.13
N PHE A 56 -25.05 -9.31 -7.26
CA PHE A 56 -25.03 -8.13 -6.40
C PHE A 56 -24.89 -8.46 -4.91
N ASP A 57 -24.41 -9.67 -4.59
CA ASP A 57 -24.20 -10.10 -3.21
C ASP A 57 -23.29 -9.16 -2.42
N PHE A 58 -22.29 -8.59 -3.10
CA PHE A 58 -21.31 -7.69 -2.51
C PHE A 58 -21.92 -6.38 -1.96
N VAL A 59 -23.08 -5.92 -2.47
CA VAL A 59 -23.78 -4.74 -1.92
C VAL A 59 -24.88 -5.11 -0.91
N ARG A 60 -25.12 -6.40 -0.65
CA ARG A 60 -26.13 -6.81 0.34
C ARG A 60 -25.47 -6.96 1.71
N PRO A 61 -25.94 -6.25 2.75
CA PRO A 61 -25.37 -6.40 4.07
C PRO A 61 -25.73 -7.78 4.65
N THR A 62 -24.77 -8.39 5.31
CA THR A 62 -24.95 -9.56 6.18
C THR A 62 -25.60 -9.14 7.49
N ALA A 63 -26.14 -10.11 8.24
CA ALA A 63 -26.75 -9.82 9.55
C ALA A 63 -25.76 -9.21 10.56
N GLU A 64 -24.48 -9.54 10.45
CA GLU A 64 -23.42 -8.96 11.28
C GLU A 64 -23.18 -7.49 10.89
N GLU A 65 -23.04 -7.20 9.60
CA GLU A 65 -22.88 -5.83 9.10
C GLU A 65 -24.09 -4.94 9.46
N GLU A 66 -25.32 -5.46 9.35
CA GLU A 66 -26.53 -4.72 9.74
C GLU A 66 -26.53 -4.31 11.22
N SER A 67 -25.82 -5.05 12.07
CA SER A 67 -25.70 -4.76 13.50
C SER A 67 -24.62 -3.73 13.82
N SER A 68 -23.68 -3.49 12.90
CA SER A 68 -22.58 -2.54 13.09
C SER A 68 -23.09 -1.10 13.30
N GLU A 69 -22.33 -0.30 14.03
CA GLU A 69 -22.67 1.12 14.26
C GLU A 69 -22.52 1.92 12.96
N GLN A 70 -21.48 1.62 12.18
CA GLN A 70 -21.19 2.25 10.90
C GLN A 70 -22.34 2.06 9.90
N PHE A 71 -22.84 0.84 9.75
CA PHE A 71 -23.97 0.56 8.87
C PHE A 71 -25.24 1.27 9.32
N ARG A 72 -25.56 1.23 10.61
CA ARG A 72 -26.76 1.89 11.15
C ARG A 72 -26.70 3.40 10.94
N ALA A 73 -25.56 4.03 11.20
CA ALA A 73 -25.35 5.45 10.95
C ALA A 73 -25.50 5.80 9.45
N ALA A 74 -24.94 4.98 8.56
CA ALA A 74 -25.07 5.14 7.12
C ALA A 74 -26.53 4.96 6.66
N LEU A 75 -27.24 3.96 7.17
CA LEU A 75 -28.64 3.71 6.84
C LEU A 75 -29.55 4.85 7.31
N ASP A 76 -29.31 5.37 8.51
CA ASP A 76 -30.02 6.53 9.04
C ASP A 76 -29.79 7.77 8.16
N ALA A 77 -28.54 8.01 7.72
CA ALA A 77 -28.21 9.09 6.81
C ALA A 77 -28.88 8.94 5.43
N VAL A 78 -28.88 7.73 4.85
CA VAL A 78 -29.56 7.42 3.59
C VAL A 78 -31.07 7.65 3.70
N LYS A 79 -31.68 7.28 4.84
CA LYS A 79 -33.13 7.38 5.07
C LYS A 79 -33.61 8.77 5.50
N GLN A 80 -32.70 9.75 5.69
CA GLN A 80 -33.10 11.14 5.90
C GLN A 80 -33.99 11.63 4.74
N SER A 81 -35.07 12.35 5.07
CA SER A 81 -36.18 12.58 4.13
C SER A 81 -35.74 13.28 2.83
N ASP A 82 -34.88 14.29 2.94
CA ASP A 82 -34.38 15.06 1.79
C ASP A 82 -33.38 14.24 0.98
N THR A 83 -32.40 13.61 1.63
CA THR A 83 -31.41 12.71 1.03
C THR A 83 -32.08 11.58 0.27
N TRP A 84 -33.05 10.89 0.89
CA TRP A 84 -33.74 9.78 0.27
C TRP A 84 -34.61 10.21 -0.91
N SER A 85 -35.22 11.40 -0.81
CA SER A 85 -35.99 11.98 -1.92
C SER A 85 -35.09 12.28 -3.12
N HIS A 86 -33.89 12.82 -2.89
CA HIS A 86 -32.88 13.04 -3.92
C HIS A 86 -32.42 11.72 -4.56
N VAL A 87 -32.05 10.72 -3.75
CA VAL A 87 -31.63 9.39 -4.25
C VAL A 87 -32.69 8.75 -5.15
N LYS A 88 -33.96 8.78 -4.74
CA LYS A 88 -35.08 8.28 -5.56
C LYS A 88 -35.20 8.99 -6.90
N GLN A 89 -34.98 10.30 -6.93
CA GLN A 89 -35.00 11.07 -8.16
C GLN A 89 -33.84 10.66 -9.08
N GLU A 90 -32.63 10.48 -8.53
CA GLU A 90 -31.46 10.04 -9.29
C GLU A 90 -31.61 8.62 -9.86
N PHE A 91 -32.21 7.68 -9.11
CA PHE A 91 -32.54 6.35 -9.63
C PHE A 91 -33.55 6.38 -10.78
N ALA A 92 -34.51 7.31 -10.74
CA ALA A 92 -35.49 7.48 -11.80
C ALA A 92 -34.95 8.26 -13.03
N ALA A 93 -33.88 9.05 -12.86
CA ALA A 93 -33.38 9.94 -13.89
C ALA A 93 -32.55 9.22 -14.96
N ASN A 94 -32.84 9.45 -16.25
CA ASN A 94 -32.04 8.91 -17.36
C ASN A 94 -30.90 9.86 -17.76
N ARG A 95 -30.02 10.16 -16.80
CA ARG A 95 -28.81 10.99 -16.96
C ARG A 95 -27.71 10.48 -16.03
N PRO A 96 -26.45 10.92 -16.19
CA PRO A 96 -25.43 10.72 -15.16
C PRO A 96 -25.95 11.20 -13.80
N ALA A 97 -25.74 10.38 -12.77
CA ALA A 97 -26.25 10.64 -11.45
C ALA A 97 -25.52 11.82 -10.80
N GLN A 98 -26.27 12.65 -10.10
CA GLN A 98 -25.72 13.65 -9.18
C GLN A 98 -25.69 13.03 -7.79
N LEU A 99 -24.51 12.60 -7.38
CA LEU A 99 -24.33 11.85 -6.14
C LEU A 99 -24.59 12.76 -4.92
N PRO A 100 -25.27 12.27 -3.86
CA PRO A 100 -25.51 13.05 -2.65
C PRO A 100 -24.21 13.36 -1.92
N SER A 101 -23.88 14.65 -1.73
CA SER A 101 -22.59 15.09 -1.17
C SER A 101 -22.36 14.57 0.25
N ASP A 102 -23.39 14.56 1.09
CA ASP A 102 -23.26 14.17 2.50
C ASP A 102 -22.97 12.68 2.64
N LEU A 103 -23.56 11.86 1.76
CA LEU A 103 -23.28 10.43 1.71
C LEU A 103 -21.87 10.16 1.16
N LEU A 104 -21.44 10.92 0.15
CA LEU A 104 -20.07 10.83 -0.37
C LEU A 104 -19.03 11.21 0.69
N LEU A 105 -19.30 12.23 1.51
CA LEU A 105 -18.40 12.64 2.58
C LEU A 105 -18.30 11.55 3.64
N MET A 106 -19.45 11.00 4.07
CA MET A 106 -19.48 9.89 5.03
C MET A 106 -18.76 8.64 4.50
N LEU A 107 -18.93 8.33 3.21
CA LEU A 107 -18.22 7.25 2.53
C LEU A 107 -16.71 7.49 2.55
N ALA A 108 -16.27 8.69 2.22
CA ALA A 108 -14.85 9.05 2.23
C ALA A 108 -14.24 8.90 3.63
N ASP A 109 -14.94 9.37 4.66
CA ASP A 109 -14.51 9.22 6.06
C ASP A 109 -14.43 7.74 6.47
N ASN A 110 -15.41 6.92 6.09
CA ASN A 110 -15.38 5.48 6.35
C ASN A 110 -14.23 4.79 5.61
N ALA A 111 -13.98 5.17 4.35
CA ALA A 111 -12.84 4.67 3.59
C ALA A 111 -11.50 4.98 4.27
N VAL A 112 -11.34 6.17 4.87
CA VAL A 112 -10.15 6.50 5.69
C VAL A 112 -10.05 5.59 6.92
N ARG A 113 -11.17 5.35 7.63
CA ARG A 113 -11.19 4.47 8.82
C ARG A 113 -10.77 3.04 8.48
N GLU A 114 -11.26 2.53 7.35
CA GLU A 114 -10.95 1.21 6.80
C GLU A 114 -9.61 1.16 6.05
N GLN A 115 -8.81 2.23 6.07
CA GLN A 115 -7.51 2.35 5.40
C GLN A 115 -7.56 2.17 3.86
N LYS A 116 -8.74 2.36 3.25
CA LYS A 116 -8.98 2.34 1.80
C LYS A 116 -8.69 3.71 1.19
N TYR A 117 -7.44 4.17 1.27
CA TYR A 117 -7.08 5.55 0.93
C TYR A 117 -7.35 5.92 -0.54
N THR A 118 -7.24 4.99 -1.48
CA THR A 118 -7.59 5.23 -2.89
C THR A 118 -9.09 5.52 -3.07
N ALA A 119 -9.96 4.80 -2.36
CA ALA A 119 -11.40 5.04 -2.36
C ALA A 119 -11.73 6.38 -1.70
N ALA A 120 -11.09 6.70 -0.57
CA ALA A 120 -11.21 7.99 0.09
C ALA A 120 -10.77 9.15 -0.83
N ALA A 121 -9.65 9.00 -1.52
CA ALA A 121 -9.13 9.99 -2.47
C ALA A 121 -10.13 10.28 -3.59
N GLN A 122 -10.71 9.24 -4.19
CA GLN A 122 -11.75 9.39 -5.22
C GLN A 122 -12.99 10.09 -4.66
N ALA A 123 -13.49 9.69 -3.49
CA ALA A 123 -14.69 10.28 -2.90
C ALA A 123 -14.48 11.76 -2.54
N TYR A 124 -13.34 12.12 -1.92
CA TYR A 124 -13.01 13.51 -1.65
C TYR A 124 -12.72 14.33 -2.92
N GLU A 125 -12.22 13.71 -4.00
CA GLU A 125 -11.99 14.37 -5.29
C GLU A 125 -13.32 14.71 -5.96
N LEU A 126 -14.32 13.82 -5.91
CA LEU A 126 -15.68 14.10 -6.40
C LEU A 126 -16.29 15.30 -5.66
N LEU A 127 -15.98 15.46 -4.38
CA LEU A 127 -16.39 16.59 -3.54
C LEU A 127 -15.51 17.85 -3.72
N ARG A 128 -14.41 17.77 -4.47
CA ARG A 128 -13.41 18.84 -4.66
C ARG A 128 -12.77 19.33 -3.35
N ILE A 129 -12.68 18.47 -2.34
CA ILE A 129 -12.06 18.77 -1.04
C ILE A 129 -10.82 17.91 -0.74
N ARG A 130 -10.45 16.98 -1.62
CA ARG A 130 -9.31 16.05 -1.43
C ARG A 130 -8.04 16.75 -0.98
N ARG A 131 -7.59 17.79 -1.69
CA ARG A 131 -6.36 18.53 -1.34
C ARG A 131 -6.45 19.17 0.04
N LYS A 132 -7.62 19.70 0.41
CA LYS A 132 -7.85 20.26 1.74
C LYS A 132 -7.75 19.16 2.81
N MET A 133 -8.36 18.00 2.58
CA MET A 133 -8.31 16.87 3.52
C MET A 133 -6.90 16.32 3.66
N MET A 134 -6.15 16.19 2.57
CA MET A 134 -4.73 15.83 2.58
C MET A 134 -3.92 16.76 3.48
N THR A 135 -4.05 18.08 3.30
CA THR A 135 -3.37 19.07 4.16
C THR A 135 -3.79 18.94 5.61
N GLU A 136 -5.09 18.81 5.89
CA GLU A 136 -5.60 18.65 7.25
C GLU A 136 -5.04 17.41 7.95
N PHE A 137 -4.97 16.25 7.27
CA PHE A 137 -4.38 15.04 7.85
C PHE A 137 -2.88 15.19 8.13
N LEU A 138 -2.13 15.81 7.23
CA LEU A 138 -0.69 16.07 7.43
C LEU A 138 -0.45 17.06 8.58
N ASP A 139 -1.26 18.11 8.68
CA ASP A 139 -1.12 19.10 9.76
C ASP A 139 -1.48 18.49 11.13
N GLN A 140 -2.50 17.62 11.19
CA GLN A 140 -2.79 16.83 12.39
C GLN A 140 -1.65 15.85 12.72
N ALA A 141 -1.05 15.22 11.71
CA ALA A 141 0.08 14.33 11.90
C ALA A 141 1.30 15.06 12.48
N ASP A 142 1.59 16.26 11.99
CA ASP A 142 2.66 17.13 12.52
C ASP A 142 2.40 17.52 13.97
N ALA A 143 1.15 17.85 14.30
CA ALA A 143 0.77 18.15 15.69
C ALA A 143 0.95 16.94 16.62
N LEU A 144 0.64 15.73 16.15
CA LEU A 144 0.86 14.48 16.89
C LEU A 144 2.35 14.17 17.03
N LEU A 145 3.14 14.40 15.99
CA LEU A 145 4.59 14.23 16.01
C LEU A 145 5.24 15.18 17.03
N ALA A 146 4.82 16.44 17.06
CA ALA A 146 5.28 17.43 18.03
C ALA A 146 4.91 17.08 19.49
N GLN A 147 3.87 16.28 19.69
CA GLN A 147 3.47 15.74 21.00
C GLN A 147 4.20 14.43 21.36
N GLY A 148 5.05 13.90 20.47
CA GLY A 148 5.72 12.62 20.63
C GLY A 148 4.84 11.40 20.36
N ASN A 149 3.63 11.59 19.79
CA ASN A 149 2.76 10.49 19.39
C ASN A 149 3.14 9.99 17.98
N ILE A 150 4.20 9.19 17.92
CA ILE A 150 4.73 8.62 16.67
C ILE A 150 3.70 7.76 15.93
N PRO A 151 2.99 6.80 16.57
CA PRO A 151 1.99 5.98 15.86
C PRO A 151 0.86 6.79 15.23
N GLY A 152 0.38 7.80 15.96
CA GLY A 152 -0.63 8.74 15.46
C GLY A 152 -0.12 9.59 14.29
N ALA A 153 1.12 10.08 14.38
CA ALA A 153 1.76 10.83 13.30
C ALA A 153 1.91 9.98 12.03
N VAL A 154 2.49 8.77 12.13
CA VAL A 154 2.63 7.85 11.00
C VAL A 154 1.30 7.58 10.33
N ARG A 155 0.24 7.33 11.13
CA ARG A 155 -1.11 7.13 10.58
C ARG A 155 -1.59 8.34 9.79
N GLY A 156 -1.45 9.55 10.34
CA GLY A 156 -1.84 10.78 9.68
C GLY A 156 -1.07 11.04 8.38
N TYR A 157 0.24 10.77 8.37
CA TYR A 157 1.07 10.83 7.16
C TYR A 157 0.62 9.83 6.10
N ARG A 158 0.39 8.55 6.48
CA ARG A 158 -0.11 7.51 5.56
C ARG A 158 -1.45 7.89 4.95
N ILE A 159 -2.36 8.46 5.73
CA ILE A 159 -3.64 8.98 5.21
C ILE A 159 -3.35 10.12 4.23
N GLY A 160 -2.57 11.12 4.64
CA GLY A 160 -2.24 12.29 3.81
C GLY A 160 -1.68 11.91 2.45
N VAL A 161 -0.61 11.10 2.41
CA VAL A 161 0.01 10.63 1.15
C VAL A 161 -0.92 9.69 0.37
N GLY A 162 -1.71 8.85 1.06
CA GLY A 162 -2.69 7.98 0.44
C GLY A 162 -3.85 8.72 -0.26
N LEU A 163 -4.02 10.02 0.02
CA LEU A 163 -4.98 10.89 -0.68
C LEU A 163 -4.36 11.58 -1.91
N GLU A 164 -3.14 11.26 -2.29
CA GLU A 164 -2.51 11.80 -3.50
C GLU A 164 -3.21 11.34 -4.78
N TYR A 165 -3.08 12.15 -5.84
CA TYR A 165 -3.80 11.97 -7.08
C TYR A 165 -2.89 12.28 -8.26
N ASP A 166 -2.76 11.33 -9.17
CA ASP A 166 -2.02 11.49 -10.41
C ASP A 166 -2.94 12.06 -11.49
N TYR A 167 -2.83 13.37 -11.70
CA TYR A 167 -3.56 14.06 -12.78
C TYR A 167 -2.89 13.91 -14.15
N ALA A 168 -1.70 13.32 -14.23
CA ALA A 168 -1.04 12.97 -15.47
C ALA A 168 -1.42 11.55 -15.94
N ALA A 169 -2.06 10.75 -15.09
CA ALA A 169 -2.63 9.46 -15.46
C ALA A 169 -3.63 9.60 -16.64
N PHE A 170 -3.51 8.71 -17.61
CA PHE A 170 -4.35 8.66 -18.81
C PHE A 170 -5.13 7.32 -18.83
N PRO A 171 -6.42 7.29 -19.24
CA PRO A 171 -7.22 8.36 -19.85
C PRO A 171 -7.84 9.36 -18.89
N ASP A 172 -7.94 9.03 -17.60
CA ASP A 172 -8.49 9.90 -16.57
C ASP A 172 -7.55 9.95 -15.36
N PRO A 173 -7.50 11.09 -14.63
CA PRO A 173 -6.82 11.19 -13.34
C PRO A 173 -7.23 10.08 -12.37
N LEU A 174 -6.27 9.50 -11.66
CA LEU A 174 -6.49 8.39 -10.70
C LEU A 174 -5.79 8.69 -9.36
N PRO A 175 -6.23 8.07 -8.25
CA PRO A 175 -5.44 8.05 -7.03
C PRO A 175 -4.01 7.58 -7.32
N ALA A 176 -3.03 8.28 -6.76
CA ALA A 176 -1.65 7.81 -6.81
C ALA A 176 -1.55 6.53 -5.96
N VAL A 177 -0.80 5.56 -6.45
CA VAL A 177 -0.48 4.33 -5.74
C VAL A 177 1.03 4.27 -5.55
N PRO A 178 1.54 3.84 -4.38
CA PRO A 178 2.97 3.75 -4.16
C PRO A 178 3.66 2.88 -5.22
N ARG A 179 4.74 3.38 -5.80
CA ARG A 179 5.45 2.71 -6.92
C ARG A 179 6.70 1.98 -6.45
N PHE A 180 6.65 1.31 -5.30
CA PHE A 180 7.80 0.66 -4.65
C PHE A 180 8.63 -0.21 -5.59
N GLN A 181 8.01 -1.02 -6.44
CA GLN A 181 8.74 -1.87 -7.39
C GLN A 181 9.54 -1.08 -8.43
N VAL A 182 9.03 0.06 -8.88
CA VAL A 182 9.70 0.93 -9.87
C VAL A 182 10.81 1.72 -9.19
N GLU A 183 10.53 2.30 -8.03
CA GLU A 183 11.49 3.09 -7.27
C GLU A 183 12.63 2.22 -6.74
N ALA A 184 12.36 1.00 -6.27
CA ALA A 184 13.40 0.05 -5.87
C ALA A 184 14.37 -0.25 -7.03
N MET A 185 13.85 -0.42 -8.26
CA MET A 185 14.69 -0.61 -9.44
C MET A 185 15.54 0.62 -9.76
N ALA A 186 15.00 1.84 -9.59
CA ALA A 186 15.73 3.07 -9.79
C ALA A 186 16.85 3.23 -8.75
N ILE A 187 16.55 2.94 -7.48
CA ILE A 187 17.48 2.97 -6.35
C ILE A 187 18.66 2.00 -6.57
N HIS A 188 18.38 0.79 -7.09
CA HIS A 188 19.40 -0.25 -7.33
C HIS A 188 19.86 -0.34 -8.80
N ALA A 189 19.62 0.70 -9.60
CA ALA A 189 19.92 0.70 -11.04
C ALA A 189 21.42 0.57 -11.34
N GLN A 190 22.26 1.18 -10.50
CA GLN A 190 23.71 1.17 -10.63
C GLN A 190 24.34 0.28 -9.56
N LEU A 191 25.35 -0.51 -9.98
CA LEU A 191 26.18 -1.23 -9.02
C LEU A 191 27.00 -0.22 -8.20
N PRO A 192 27.05 -0.37 -6.87
CA PRO A 192 27.92 0.45 -6.04
C PRO A 192 29.37 0.27 -6.47
N GLN A 193 30.12 1.37 -6.58
CA GLN A 193 31.54 1.33 -6.94
C GLN A 193 32.41 1.10 -5.70
N LYS A 194 31.92 1.53 -4.54
CA LYS A 194 32.51 1.36 -3.21
C LYS A 194 31.47 0.84 -2.23
N HIS A 195 31.92 0.19 -1.16
CA HIS A 195 31.04 -0.22 -0.06
C HIS A 195 30.26 0.96 0.53
N GLU A 196 30.90 2.12 0.66
CA GLU A 196 30.28 3.35 1.15
C GLU A 196 29.17 3.88 0.23
N ASP A 197 29.07 3.42 -1.02
CA ASP A 197 27.99 3.81 -1.93
C ASP A 197 26.70 3.00 -1.67
N CYS A 198 26.77 1.92 -0.89
CA CYS A 198 25.61 1.12 -0.52
C CYS A 198 24.68 1.93 0.41
N ILE A 199 23.38 1.87 0.15
CA ILE A 199 22.36 2.62 0.90
C ILE A 199 22.42 2.32 2.39
N SER A 200 22.43 1.04 2.74
CA SER A 200 22.45 0.60 4.14
C SER A 200 23.75 0.91 4.89
N LEU A 201 24.78 1.37 4.18
CA LEU A 201 26.06 1.79 4.75
C LEU A 201 26.20 3.32 4.85
N GLN A 202 25.22 4.08 4.36
CA GLN A 202 25.15 5.53 4.58
C GLN A 202 25.00 5.87 6.07
N ASP A 203 25.31 7.11 6.45
CA ASP A 203 25.00 7.58 7.80
C ASP A 203 23.49 7.69 8.04
N ASP A 204 23.09 7.69 9.32
CA ASP A 204 21.68 7.62 9.71
C ASP A 204 20.84 8.78 9.17
N THR A 205 21.43 9.95 8.95
CA THR A 205 20.70 11.10 8.42
C THR A 205 20.38 10.89 6.95
N HIS A 206 21.38 10.56 6.12
CA HIS A 206 21.16 10.30 4.69
C HIS A 206 20.30 9.05 4.47
N PHE A 207 20.50 8.00 5.25
CA PHE A 207 19.67 6.80 5.21
C PHE A 207 18.21 7.14 5.51
N ALA A 208 17.94 7.86 6.60
CA ALA A 208 16.58 8.20 7.00
C ALA A 208 15.89 9.09 5.96
N ASP A 209 16.61 10.05 5.38
CA ASP A 209 16.04 10.92 4.34
C ASP A 209 15.66 10.11 3.09
N LEU A 210 16.55 9.25 2.59
CA LEU A 210 16.23 8.37 1.46
C LEU A 210 15.04 7.46 1.77
N ALA A 211 15.04 6.83 2.94
CA ALA A 211 13.99 5.92 3.36
C ALA A 211 12.61 6.60 3.44
N LEU A 212 12.57 7.83 3.96
CA LEU A 212 11.33 8.61 4.05
C LEU A 212 10.79 8.98 2.67
N HIS A 213 11.64 9.45 1.75
CA HIS A 213 11.22 9.77 0.38
C HIS A 213 10.71 8.53 -0.36
N TYR A 214 11.41 7.40 -0.22
CA TYR A 214 11.03 6.15 -0.86
C TYR A 214 9.73 5.55 -0.28
N LEU A 215 9.59 5.46 1.04
CA LEU A 215 8.45 4.78 1.68
C LEU A 215 7.16 5.63 1.67
N LEU A 216 7.28 6.96 1.66
CA LEU A 216 6.13 7.85 1.53
C LEU A 216 5.75 8.11 0.07
N ASP A 217 6.67 7.91 -0.89
CA ASP A 217 6.52 8.24 -2.33
C ASP A 217 5.96 9.66 -2.55
N ASN A 218 6.33 10.60 -1.66
CA ASN A 218 5.84 11.97 -1.63
C ASN A 218 6.90 12.92 -1.04
N ASP A 219 7.53 13.71 -1.89
CA ASP A 219 8.63 14.63 -1.52
C ASP A 219 8.20 15.68 -0.50
N ASP A 220 6.99 16.23 -0.62
CA ASP A 220 6.47 17.26 0.29
C ASP A 220 6.28 16.70 1.70
N ALA A 221 5.72 15.49 1.82
CA ALA A 221 5.52 14.81 3.10
C ALA A 221 6.86 14.38 3.71
N ALA A 222 7.76 13.79 2.92
CA ALA A 222 9.10 13.43 3.39
C ALA A 222 9.88 14.67 3.88
N SER A 223 9.80 15.79 3.14
CA SER A 223 10.45 17.05 3.50
C SER A 223 9.95 17.67 4.81
N ARG A 224 8.70 17.41 5.23
CA ARG A 224 8.23 17.85 6.55
C ARG A 224 8.97 17.12 7.70
N LEU A 225 9.41 15.90 7.46
CA LEU A 225 10.09 15.05 8.44
C LEU A 225 11.60 15.26 8.47
N THR A 226 12.24 15.69 7.37
CA THR A 226 13.70 15.91 7.30
C THR A 226 14.21 16.95 8.31
N ALA A 227 13.37 17.90 8.72
CA ALA A 227 13.69 18.89 9.75
C ALA A 227 13.75 18.32 11.18
N GLN A 228 13.27 17.09 11.39
CA GLN A 228 13.24 16.46 12.71
C GLN A 228 14.60 15.86 13.09
N PRO A 229 14.90 15.75 14.40
CA PRO A 229 16.06 14.99 14.87
C PRO A 229 16.09 13.57 14.29
N VAL A 230 17.29 13.04 14.07
CA VAL A 230 17.47 11.73 13.42
C VAL A 230 16.80 10.61 14.22
N GLU A 231 16.78 10.71 15.54
CA GLU A 231 16.14 9.75 16.44
C GLU A 231 14.62 9.71 16.23
N VAL A 232 14.00 10.88 16.05
CA VAL A 232 12.56 10.99 15.74
C VAL A 232 12.27 10.41 14.37
N ARG A 233 13.11 10.69 13.36
CA ARG A 233 12.99 10.11 12.02
C ARG A 233 13.12 8.59 12.04
N GLN A 234 14.05 8.04 12.82
CA GLN A 234 14.23 6.59 12.97
C GLN A 234 13.03 5.92 13.68
N SER A 235 12.52 6.51 14.77
CA SER A 235 11.30 6.01 15.42
C SER A 235 10.09 6.08 14.48
N PHE A 236 9.97 7.16 13.70
CA PHE A 236 8.92 7.30 12.69
C PHE A 236 9.05 6.23 11.60
N LEU A 237 10.26 5.98 11.10
CA LEU A 237 10.52 4.95 10.09
C LEU A 237 10.21 3.55 10.61
N GLN A 238 10.60 3.22 11.85
CA GLN A 238 10.27 1.93 12.47
C GLN A 238 8.76 1.68 12.46
N GLU A 239 8.00 2.65 12.96
CA GLU A 239 6.54 2.56 13.03
C GLU A 239 5.90 2.56 11.61
N LEU A 240 6.43 3.36 10.68
CA LEU A 240 5.97 3.37 9.29
C LEU A 240 6.16 2.00 8.63
N ILE A 241 7.31 1.37 8.82
CA ILE A 241 7.62 0.05 8.28
C ILE A 241 6.65 -0.99 8.84
N GLN A 242 6.45 -1.02 10.16
CA GLN A 242 5.53 -1.96 10.81
C GLN A 242 4.07 -1.78 10.36
N GLN A 243 3.65 -0.54 10.08
CA GLN A 243 2.31 -0.26 9.58
C GLN A 243 2.12 -0.54 8.08
N LEU A 244 3.19 -0.43 7.28
CA LEU A 244 3.16 -0.76 5.85
C LEU A 244 3.24 -2.26 5.60
N ASP A 245 3.99 -2.96 6.45
CA ASP A 245 4.28 -4.38 6.33
C ASP A 245 3.96 -5.12 7.64
N PRO A 246 2.72 -5.64 7.79
CA PRO A 246 2.33 -6.42 8.96
C PRO A 246 3.15 -7.72 9.13
N GLU A 247 3.81 -8.19 8.07
CA GLU A 247 4.62 -9.41 8.07
C GLU A 247 6.13 -9.09 8.18
N TRP A 248 6.49 -7.90 8.65
CA TRP A 248 7.89 -7.48 8.77
C TRP A 248 8.76 -8.46 9.58
N ASP A 249 8.22 -9.08 10.63
CA ASP A 249 8.94 -10.08 11.43
C ASP A 249 9.31 -11.32 10.59
N THR A 250 8.46 -11.69 9.61
CA THR A 250 8.76 -12.75 8.65
C THR A 250 9.95 -12.36 7.78
N PHE A 251 9.95 -11.14 7.23
CA PHE A 251 11.11 -10.60 6.50
C PHE A 251 12.36 -10.54 7.36
N ALA A 252 12.28 -10.08 8.60
CA ALA A 252 13.44 -9.96 9.48
C ALA A 252 14.14 -11.31 9.72
N ASN A 253 13.36 -12.39 9.85
CA ASN A 253 13.90 -13.74 9.97
C ASN A 253 14.53 -14.23 8.66
N GLN A 254 13.89 -13.97 7.52
CA GLN A 254 14.43 -14.28 6.19
C GLN A 254 15.75 -13.53 5.93
N TYR A 255 15.79 -12.24 6.30
CA TYR A 255 16.96 -11.40 6.19
C TYR A 255 18.14 -11.94 7.01
N LYS A 256 17.92 -12.33 8.27
CA LYS A 256 18.95 -12.98 9.10
C LYS A 256 19.44 -14.29 8.51
N ALA A 257 18.54 -15.11 7.97
CA ALA A 257 18.93 -16.36 7.29
C ALA A 257 19.79 -16.08 6.05
N ALA A 258 19.46 -15.04 5.28
CA ALA A 258 20.27 -14.60 4.16
C ALA A 258 21.63 -14.05 4.61
N CYS A 259 21.72 -13.32 5.73
CA CYS A 259 23.01 -12.88 6.30
C CYS A 259 23.92 -14.06 6.61
N SER A 260 23.41 -15.13 7.21
CA SER A 260 24.20 -16.35 7.45
C SER A 260 24.76 -16.94 6.16
N LYS A 261 23.96 -16.99 5.08
CA LYS A 261 24.43 -17.45 3.76
C LYS A 261 25.50 -16.53 3.16
N VAL A 262 25.38 -15.22 3.34
CA VAL A 262 26.42 -14.26 2.92
C VAL A 262 27.73 -14.51 3.68
N GLN A 263 27.67 -14.75 4.99
CA GLN A 263 28.85 -15.08 5.80
C GLN A 263 29.52 -16.38 5.33
N GLU A 264 28.75 -17.45 5.17
CA GLU A 264 29.23 -18.73 4.63
C GLU A 264 29.84 -18.59 3.23
N TYR A 265 29.29 -17.71 2.38
CA TYR A 265 29.85 -17.40 1.07
C TYR A 265 31.17 -16.62 1.19
N GLY A 266 31.23 -15.61 2.05
CA GLY A 266 32.42 -14.78 2.27
C GLY A 266 33.59 -15.53 2.89
N ASP A 267 33.36 -16.44 3.83
CA ASP A 267 34.41 -17.23 4.48
C ASP A 267 35.08 -18.19 3.48
N ARG A 268 34.28 -18.81 2.60
CA ARG A 268 34.81 -19.65 1.51
C ARG A 268 35.72 -18.87 0.57
N LEU A 269 35.34 -17.65 0.18
CA LEU A 269 36.17 -16.81 -0.68
C LEU A 269 37.52 -16.45 -0.04
N LYS A 270 37.60 -16.36 1.29
CA LYS A 270 38.86 -16.14 2.01
C LYS A 270 39.73 -17.40 2.05
N GLU A 271 39.12 -18.58 2.13
CA GLU A 271 39.81 -19.88 2.19
C GLU A 271 40.36 -20.31 0.81
N GLN A 272 39.71 -19.94 -0.30
CA GLN A 272 40.10 -20.23 -1.69
C GLN A 272 41.34 -19.49 -2.22
N SER A 273 42.28 -19.11 -1.35
CA SER A 273 43.58 -18.52 -1.75
C SER A 273 44.65 -19.58 -2.11
N GLY A 274 44.25 -20.83 -2.36
CA GLY A 274 45.09 -21.98 -2.73
C GLY A 274 45.00 -22.40 -4.20
N THR A 275 45.85 -23.35 -4.61
CA THR A 275 46.21 -23.66 -6.01
C THR A 275 45.13 -24.36 -6.87
N LEU A 276 45.21 -24.18 -8.20
CA LEU A 276 44.52 -24.82 -9.37
C LEU A 276 43.83 -26.20 -9.23
N SER A 277 44.13 -27.02 -8.22
CA SER A 277 43.33 -28.21 -7.91
C SER A 277 42.03 -27.88 -7.14
N GLU A 278 41.95 -26.68 -6.54
CA GLU A 278 40.76 -26.11 -5.89
C GLU A 278 39.76 -25.51 -6.91
N GLU A 279 40.20 -25.21 -8.15
CA GLU A 279 39.33 -24.83 -9.29
C GLU A 279 38.37 -25.95 -9.71
N ILE A 280 38.54 -27.19 -9.23
CA ILE A 280 37.61 -28.30 -9.48
C ILE A 280 36.49 -28.34 -8.42
N GLU A 281 36.70 -27.78 -7.22
CA GLU A 281 35.63 -27.52 -6.24
C GLU A 281 34.77 -26.28 -6.59
N GLU A 282 35.24 -25.47 -7.54
CA GLU A 282 34.56 -24.32 -8.14
C GLU A 282 33.17 -24.66 -8.74
N GLN A 283 32.83 -25.96 -8.86
CA GLN A 283 31.53 -26.45 -9.34
C GLN A 283 30.52 -26.93 -8.27
N GLN A 284 30.83 -26.90 -6.96
CA GLN A 284 29.93 -27.48 -5.93
C GLN A 284 29.65 -26.62 -4.68
N GLY A 285 30.04 -25.34 -4.67
CA GLY A 285 29.54 -24.43 -3.65
C GLY A 285 28.04 -24.15 -3.82
N PRO A 286 27.24 -23.99 -2.74
CA PRO A 286 25.85 -23.53 -2.87
C PRO A 286 25.79 -22.24 -3.69
N ASP A 287 24.80 -22.20 -4.59
CA ASP A 287 24.63 -21.15 -5.59
C ASP A 287 24.46 -19.81 -4.86
N PRO A 288 25.23 -18.75 -5.18
CA PRO A 288 25.03 -17.41 -4.58
C PRO A 288 23.60 -16.88 -4.75
N ARG A 289 22.82 -17.41 -5.71
CA ARG A 289 21.39 -17.12 -5.86
C ARG A 289 20.54 -17.61 -4.68
N GLU A 290 21.00 -18.57 -3.89
CA GLU A 290 20.33 -19.00 -2.67
C GLU A 290 20.22 -17.86 -1.63
N ILE A 291 21.10 -16.85 -1.69
CA ILE A 291 20.99 -15.66 -0.84
C ILE A 291 19.73 -14.87 -1.18
N MET A 292 19.44 -14.69 -2.48
CA MET A 292 18.23 -14.01 -2.95
C MET A 292 16.97 -14.80 -2.60
N ALA A 293 17.02 -16.12 -2.76
CA ALA A 293 15.91 -16.99 -2.38
C ALA A 293 15.66 -16.97 -0.86
N ALA A 294 16.72 -16.92 -0.05
CA ALA A 294 16.58 -16.76 1.40
C ALA A 294 16.00 -15.40 1.79
N LEU A 295 16.41 -14.31 1.11
CA LEU A 295 15.87 -12.96 1.30
C LEU A 295 14.37 -12.88 1.05
N LEU A 296 13.88 -13.53 -0.01
CA LEU A 296 12.46 -13.54 -0.38
C LEU A 296 11.66 -14.65 0.34
N GLY A 297 12.34 -15.60 0.97
CA GLY A 297 11.74 -16.81 1.54
C GLY A 297 11.24 -17.84 0.52
N ARG A 298 11.49 -17.63 -0.79
CA ARG A 298 11.16 -18.56 -1.87
C ARG A 298 12.09 -18.41 -3.06
N GLU A 299 12.17 -19.46 -3.87
CA GLU A 299 12.87 -19.45 -5.14
C GLU A 299 11.96 -18.97 -6.27
N ILE A 300 12.51 -18.12 -7.15
CA ILE A 300 11.96 -17.80 -8.47
C ILE A 300 12.75 -18.64 -9.48
N VAL A 301 12.06 -19.53 -10.19
CA VAL A 301 12.66 -20.41 -11.21
C VAL A 301 13.30 -19.54 -12.29
N ASP A 302 14.60 -19.77 -12.55
CA ASP A 302 15.42 -18.97 -13.46
C ASP A 302 15.37 -17.46 -13.15
N GLY A 303 15.19 -17.12 -11.87
CA GLY A 303 15.00 -15.75 -11.41
C GLY A 303 16.28 -14.91 -11.46
N GLU A 304 16.18 -13.76 -12.12
CA GLU A 304 17.21 -12.72 -12.12
C GLU A 304 17.05 -11.79 -10.90
N TRP A 305 18.13 -11.10 -10.51
CA TRP A 305 18.13 -10.20 -9.34
C TRP A 305 17.00 -9.18 -9.34
N TRP A 306 16.62 -8.65 -10.50
CA TRP A 306 15.57 -7.64 -10.62
C TRP A 306 14.18 -8.22 -10.36
N GLN A 307 13.97 -9.51 -10.60
CA GLN A 307 12.71 -10.19 -10.25
C GLN A 307 12.61 -10.33 -8.74
N TYR A 308 13.67 -10.80 -8.09
CA TYR A 308 13.73 -10.88 -6.63
C TYR A 308 13.56 -9.50 -5.98
N LEU A 309 14.19 -8.45 -6.53
CA LEU A 309 14.04 -7.08 -6.03
C LEU A 309 12.61 -6.57 -6.13
N ARG A 310 11.92 -6.85 -7.25
CA ARG A 310 10.52 -6.41 -7.45
C ARG A 310 9.54 -7.16 -6.56
N GLU A 311 9.74 -8.46 -6.35
CA GLU A 311 8.93 -9.25 -5.43
C GLU A 311 9.18 -8.79 -3.99
N LEU A 312 10.45 -8.56 -3.62
CA LEU A 312 10.80 -8.04 -2.30
C LEU A 312 10.19 -6.65 -2.05
N ALA A 313 10.29 -5.72 -3.00
CA ALA A 313 9.69 -4.38 -2.88
C ALA A 313 8.16 -4.40 -2.81
N TYR A 314 7.52 -5.45 -3.33
CA TYR A 314 6.07 -5.64 -3.26
C TYR A 314 5.63 -6.19 -1.90
N GLU A 315 6.32 -7.21 -1.39
CA GLU A 315 5.97 -7.86 -0.13
C GLU A 315 6.46 -7.09 1.09
N HIS A 316 7.69 -6.60 1.01
CA HIS A 316 8.42 -5.95 2.10
C HIS A 316 9.08 -4.66 1.58
N PRO A 317 8.30 -3.59 1.33
CA PRO A 317 8.78 -2.39 0.65
C PRO A 317 10.10 -1.85 1.20
N ALA A 318 10.24 -1.80 2.53
CA ALA A 318 11.43 -1.30 3.20
C ALA A 318 12.63 -2.26 3.17
N GLY A 319 12.43 -3.54 2.84
CA GLY A 319 13.50 -4.53 2.75
C GLY A 319 14.58 -4.15 1.73
N ILE A 320 14.20 -3.41 0.68
CA ILE A 320 15.14 -2.95 -0.35
C ILE A 320 16.18 -1.96 0.15
N LEU A 321 15.93 -1.30 1.29
CA LEU A 321 16.84 -0.32 1.89
C LEU A 321 18.01 -0.99 2.61
N PHE A 322 17.91 -2.29 2.91
CA PHE A 322 18.90 -3.06 3.68
C PHE A 322 19.69 -4.04 2.81
N ILE A 323 19.55 -3.98 1.49
CA ILE A 323 20.26 -4.86 0.56
C ILE A 323 21.18 -4.06 -0.35
N THR A 324 22.06 -4.76 -1.04
CA THR A 324 22.90 -4.21 -2.12
C THR A 324 22.92 -5.17 -3.29
N ARG A 325 23.11 -4.62 -4.49
CA ARG A 325 23.33 -5.41 -5.70
C ARG A 325 24.84 -5.63 -5.88
N GLN A 326 25.23 -6.87 -6.12
CA GLN A 326 26.63 -7.26 -6.33
C GLN A 326 26.76 -8.16 -7.55
N LYS A 327 27.89 -8.03 -8.25
CA LYS A 327 28.28 -8.95 -9.32
C LYS A 327 29.10 -10.10 -8.75
N THR A 328 28.68 -11.33 -9.04
CA THR A 328 29.32 -12.58 -8.61
C THR A 328 29.49 -13.49 -9.82
N GLY A 329 30.72 -13.55 -10.35
CA GLY A 329 31.01 -14.22 -11.63
C GLY A 329 30.23 -13.59 -12.78
N ASP A 330 29.46 -14.40 -13.50
CA ASP A 330 28.58 -13.95 -14.59
C ASP A 330 27.17 -13.54 -14.13
N HIS A 331 26.89 -13.66 -12.83
CA HIS A 331 25.60 -13.33 -12.24
C HIS A 331 25.64 -12.02 -11.47
N GLU A 332 24.49 -11.38 -11.39
CA GLU A 332 24.25 -10.31 -10.43
C GLU A 332 23.23 -10.81 -9.42
N ILE A 333 23.44 -10.48 -8.16
CA ILE A 333 22.58 -10.87 -7.06
C ILE A 333 22.28 -9.68 -6.17
N ILE A 334 21.19 -9.75 -5.42
CA ILE A 334 20.96 -8.89 -4.26
C ILE A 334 21.34 -9.63 -2.99
N MET A 335 21.95 -8.93 -2.03
CA MET A 335 22.33 -9.52 -0.75
C MET A 335 22.15 -8.55 0.42
N PRO A 336 21.89 -9.07 1.63
CA PRO A 336 21.93 -8.28 2.86
C PRO A 336 23.22 -7.50 3.05
N VAL A 337 23.12 -6.27 3.54
CA VAL A 337 24.27 -5.49 3.99
C VAL A 337 23.82 -4.53 5.09
N LEU A 338 24.51 -4.52 6.23
CA LEU A 338 24.21 -3.63 7.35
C LEU A 338 25.47 -2.93 7.83
N ARG A 339 25.29 -1.70 8.32
CA ARG A 339 26.30 -0.98 9.09
C ARG A 339 26.22 -1.41 10.55
N ALA A 340 27.32 -1.87 11.12
CA ALA A 340 27.38 -2.47 12.45
C ALA A 340 26.86 -1.58 13.60
N GLU A 341 26.89 -0.25 13.43
CA GLU A 341 26.48 0.73 14.45
C GLU A 341 25.14 1.41 14.12
N ALA A 342 24.41 0.96 13.09
CA ALA A 342 23.16 1.59 12.70
C ALA A 342 22.02 1.21 13.65
N THR A 343 21.35 2.23 14.21
CA THR A 343 20.30 2.04 15.22
C THR A 343 19.00 1.49 14.65
N LEU A 344 18.61 1.92 13.44
CA LEU A 344 17.32 1.52 12.85
C LEU A 344 17.25 0.00 12.53
N PRO A 345 18.29 -0.65 11.96
CA PRO A 345 18.33 -2.10 11.83
C PRO A 345 18.10 -2.87 13.14
N ASP A 346 18.65 -2.40 14.26
CA ASP A 346 18.42 -3.00 15.58
C ASP A 346 16.96 -2.86 16.01
N MET A 347 16.40 -1.65 15.86
CA MET A 347 14.98 -1.37 16.17
C MET A 347 14.01 -2.21 15.33
N LEU A 348 14.40 -2.52 14.09
CA LEU A 348 13.64 -3.36 13.16
C LEU A 348 13.90 -4.87 13.35
N GLY A 349 14.78 -5.24 14.28
CA GLY A 349 15.08 -6.63 14.58
C GLY A 349 15.75 -7.39 13.45
N ILE A 350 16.44 -6.72 12.52
CA ILE A 350 17.09 -7.35 11.35
C ILE A 350 18.60 -7.61 11.57
N VAL A 351 19.18 -7.13 12.66
CA VAL A 351 20.58 -7.41 13.01
C VAL A 351 20.75 -8.89 13.42
N PRO A 352 21.66 -9.66 12.78
CA PRO A 352 21.87 -11.05 13.14
C PRO A 352 22.59 -11.19 14.49
N GLU A 353 22.22 -12.22 15.27
CA GLU A 353 22.73 -12.45 16.64
C GLU A 353 24.25 -12.72 16.71
N ASN A 354 24.88 -13.10 15.59
CA ASN A 354 26.27 -13.58 15.53
C ASN A 354 27.23 -12.67 14.73
N VAL A 355 26.89 -11.41 14.47
CA VAL A 355 27.82 -10.50 13.79
C VAL A 355 28.81 -9.90 14.80
N SER A 356 29.94 -10.58 15.03
CA SER A 356 31.18 -9.87 15.31
C SER A 356 31.65 -9.19 14.03
N VAL A 357 31.69 -7.86 14.06
CA VAL A 357 32.03 -6.92 12.98
C VAL A 357 33.23 -7.34 12.14
#